data_AF-A0A7R9J9J6-F1
#
_entry.id   AF-A0A7R9J9J6-F1
#
_cell.length_a   1.000
_cell.length_b   1.000
_cell.length_c   1.000
_cell.angle_alpha   90.00
_cell.angle_beta   90.00
_cell.angle_gamma   90.00
#
_symmetry.space_group_name_H-M   'P 1'
#
loop_
_entity.id
_entity.type
_entity.pdbx_description
1 polymer ?
#
loop_
_entity_poly.entity_id
_entity_poly.type
_entity_poly.pdbx_seq_one_letter_code
_entity_poly.pdbx_strand_id
1 'polypeptide(L)'
;MSLWVDKYRPNSLSKLDFHKQQAHQLKNIVSICQIIQQGDFPHLLMFGPPGSGKKTRVICLLRELYGAGAERLRMENTSFTTPSNKKVELMIVSSNYHLEVNPSDVGIYDRVVIQDLLKTVAQTHQLDASGQREFKVVVLTSADRLSKDAQHALRRTMEKYMATCRLILIANSASRVIAPIRSRCLGIRVPAPTPEEIATIVTAVGKKEGISVPPELANRLAEMSNRNLRLALLSLQAARVQQ
;
A
#
# COMPACT_ATOMS: atom_id res chain seq x y z
N MET A 1 12.14 19.06 6.85
CA MET A 1 12.75 18.76 5.55
C MET A 1 12.05 17.52 4.99
N SER A 2 11.26 17.61 3.91
CA SER A 2 10.53 16.44 3.39
C SER A 2 11.50 15.49 2.67
N LEU A 3 11.38 14.19 2.91
CA LEU A 3 12.12 13.17 2.17
C LEU A 3 11.76 13.23 0.68
N TRP A 4 12.75 13.15 -0.21
CA TRP A 4 12.50 13.15 -1.67
C TRP A 4 11.64 11.98 -2.12
N VAL A 5 11.76 10.85 -1.42
CA VAL A 5 10.95 9.65 -1.61
C VAL A 5 9.45 9.95 -1.51
N ASP A 6 9.05 10.84 -0.61
CA ASP A 6 7.66 11.19 -0.39
C ASP A 6 7.22 12.37 -1.27
N LYS A 7 8.12 13.35 -1.47
CA LYS A 7 7.87 14.53 -2.32
C LYS A 7 7.65 14.17 -3.79
N TYR A 8 8.44 13.24 -4.32
CA TYR A 8 8.37 12.82 -5.73
C TYR A 8 7.54 11.56 -5.95
N ARG A 9 6.83 11.07 -4.92
CA ARG A 9 5.97 9.92 -5.06
C ARG A 9 4.86 10.20 -6.09
N PRO A 10 4.71 9.35 -7.12
CA PRO A 10 3.61 9.47 -8.07
C PRO A 10 2.26 9.48 -7.38
N ASN A 11 1.39 10.37 -7.84
CA ASN A 11 0.08 10.61 -7.23
C ASN A 11 -1.07 10.15 -8.14
N SER A 12 -0.80 9.47 -9.25
CA SER A 12 -1.80 8.92 -10.18
C SER A 12 -1.22 7.70 -10.90
N LEU A 13 -2.05 6.74 -11.34
CA LEU A 13 -1.53 5.56 -12.07
C LEU A 13 -0.89 5.97 -13.41
N SER A 14 -1.42 6.99 -14.07
CA SER A 14 -0.86 7.53 -15.34
C SER A 14 0.54 8.13 -15.18
N LYS A 15 0.94 8.51 -13.96
CA LYS A 15 2.25 9.11 -13.65
C LYS A 15 3.24 8.11 -13.07
N LEU A 16 2.94 6.80 -13.12
CA LEU A 16 3.87 5.78 -12.68
C LEU A 16 5.09 5.73 -13.59
N ASP A 17 6.27 5.81 -12.98
CA ASP A 17 7.53 5.91 -13.71
C ASP A 17 7.95 4.58 -14.40
N PHE A 18 7.51 3.43 -13.88
CA PHE A 18 7.92 2.09 -14.34
C PHE A 18 6.77 1.08 -14.41
N HIS A 19 6.96 0.06 -15.26
CA HIS A 19 5.98 -0.99 -15.60
C HIS A 19 4.61 -0.45 -16.05
N LYS A 20 4.62 0.39 -17.09
CA LYS A 20 3.42 1.02 -17.66
C LYS A 20 2.34 0.00 -18.06
N GLN A 21 2.70 -1.19 -18.54
CA GLN A 21 1.73 -2.26 -18.84
C GLN A 21 0.94 -2.73 -17.61
N GLN A 22 1.61 -2.88 -16.45
CA GLN A 22 0.90 -3.22 -15.21
C GLN A 22 0.05 -2.05 -14.70
N ALA A 23 0.52 -0.81 -14.89
CA ALA A 23 -0.28 0.38 -14.61
C ALA A 23 -1.55 0.41 -15.48
N HIS A 24 -1.45 0.03 -16.76
CA HIS A 24 -2.59 -0.13 -17.65
C HIS A 24 -3.52 -1.27 -17.22
N GLN A 25 -3.01 -2.41 -16.76
CA GLN A 25 -3.85 -3.48 -16.21
C GLN A 25 -4.57 -3.06 -14.93
N LEU A 26 -3.89 -2.36 -14.02
CA LEU A 26 -4.50 -1.77 -12.83
C LEU A 26 -5.56 -0.74 -13.20
N LYS A 27 -5.25 0.15 -14.15
CA LYS A 27 -6.21 1.13 -14.67
C LYS A 27 -7.39 0.44 -15.34
N ASN A 28 -7.19 -0.67 -16.04
CA ASN A 28 -8.28 -1.44 -16.63
C ASN A 28 -9.13 -2.09 -15.53
N ILE A 29 -8.54 -2.64 -14.47
CA ILE A 29 -9.30 -3.17 -13.33
C ILE A 29 -10.10 -2.05 -12.66
N VAL A 30 -9.51 -0.87 -12.48
CA VAL A 30 -10.19 0.31 -11.91
C VAL A 30 -11.28 0.81 -12.81
N SER A 31 -11.00 0.98 -14.10
CA SER A 31 -11.97 1.39 -15.11
C SER A 31 -13.10 0.39 -15.21
N ILE A 32 -12.82 -0.92 -15.17
CA ILE A 32 -13.84 -1.97 -15.11
C ILE A 32 -14.64 -1.84 -13.81
N CYS A 33 -14.01 -1.65 -12.66
CA CYS A 33 -14.69 -1.41 -11.39
C CYS A 33 -15.42 -0.04 -11.30
N GLN A 34 -15.08 0.93 -12.15
CA GLN A 34 -15.75 2.24 -12.28
C GLN A 34 -16.92 2.14 -13.26
N ILE A 35 -16.76 1.40 -14.36
CA ILE A 35 -17.79 1.18 -15.38
C ILE A 35 -18.88 0.26 -14.86
N ILE A 36 -18.53 -0.75 -14.06
CA ILE A 36 -19.49 -1.77 -13.65
C ILE A 36 -20.62 -1.19 -12.78
N GLN A 37 -20.47 -0.04 -12.10
CA GLN A 37 -21.48 0.54 -11.17
C GLN A 37 -22.05 -0.43 -10.11
N GLN A 38 -21.68 -1.71 -10.15
CA GLN A 38 -21.97 -2.74 -9.18
C GLN A 38 -20.68 -2.98 -8.40
N GLY A 39 -20.79 -2.86 -7.08
CA GLY A 39 -19.68 -2.74 -6.16
C GLY A 39 -18.80 -3.98 -6.01
N ASP A 40 -18.36 -4.63 -7.09
CA ASP A 40 -17.58 -5.86 -7.07
C ASP A 40 -16.07 -5.64 -7.24
N PHE A 41 -15.50 -4.79 -6.39
CA PHE A 41 -14.06 -4.58 -6.32
C PHE A 41 -13.39 -5.73 -5.56
N PRO A 42 -12.69 -6.68 -6.20
CA PRO A 42 -12.15 -7.86 -5.51
C PRO A 42 -11.13 -7.48 -4.44
N HIS A 43 -10.92 -8.36 -3.46
CA HIS A 43 -9.78 -8.21 -2.55
C HIS A 43 -8.48 -8.26 -3.35
N LEU A 44 -7.53 -7.39 -3.05
CA LEU A 44 -6.26 -7.33 -3.77
C LEU A 44 -5.11 -7.82 -2.90
N LEU A 45 -4.19 -8.58 -3.51
CA LEU A 45 -2.93 -8.96 -2.88
C LEU A 45 -1.78 -8.43 -3.75
N MET A 46 -1.15 -7.34 -3.30
CA MET A 46 0.03 -6.77 -3.96
C MET A 46 1.31 -7.34 -3.34
N PHE A 47 2.11 -8.04 -4.15
CA PHE A 47 3.34 -8.66 -3.67
C PHE A 47 4.54 -8.39 -4.59
N GLY A 48 5.74 -8.39 -4.03
CA GLY A 48 6.97 -8.05 -4.76
C GLY A 48 8.10 -7.60 -3.83
N PRO A 49 9.31 -7.35 -4.33
CA PRO A 49 10.44 -6.90 -3.50
C PRO A 49 10.15 -5.57 -2.78
N PRO A 50 10.89 -5.26 -1.70
CA PRO A 50 10.79 -3.96 -1.04
C PRO A 50 11.25 -2.84 -1.98
N GLY A 51 10.63 -1.67 -1.88
CA GLY A 51 11.01 -0.52 -2.71
C GLY A 51 10.50 -0.55 -4.16
N SER A 52 9.73 -1.55 -4.57
CA SER A 52 9.15 -1.63 -5.92
C SER A 52 7.89 -0.77 -6.14
N GLY A 53 7.53 0.11 -5.18
CA GLY A 53 6.39 1.01 -5.34
C GLY A 53 5.01 0.39 -5.08
N LYS A 54 4.92 -0.76 -4.38
CA LYS A 54 3.63 -1.39 -4.00
C LYS A 54 2.68 -0.41 -3.30
N LYS A 55 3.15 0.26 -2.24
CA LYS A 55 2.37 1.24 -1.47
C LYS A 55 1.94 2.43 -2.36
N THR A 56 2.84 2.93 -3.20
CA THR A 56 2.52 4.00 -4.16
C THR A 56 1.37 3.61 -5.08
N ARG A 57 1.37 2.39 -5.61
CA ARG A 57 0.29 1.90 -6.48
C ARG A 57 -1.04 1.77 -5.74
N VAL A 58 -1.03 1.30 -4.49
CA VAL A 58 -2.25 1.26 -3.66
C VAL A 58 -2.81 2.65 -3.44
N ILE A 59 -1.96 3.65 -3.15
CA ILE A 59 -2.40 5.03 -2.96
C ILE A 59 -2.98 5.60 -4.25
N CYS A 60 -2.31 5.40 -5.40
CA CYS A 60 -2.83 5.81 -6.70
C CYS A 60 -4.18 5.14 -7.01
N LEU A 61 -4.32 3.86 -6.70
CA LEU A 61 -5.55 3.10 -6.85
C LEU A 61 -6.68 3.68 -5.98
N LEU A 62 -6.42 3.96 -4.71
CA LEU A 62 -7.40 4.57 -3.81
C LEU A 62 -7.84 5.96 -4.29
N ARG A 63 -6.90 6.75 -4.82
CA ARG A 63 -7.22 8.05 -5.43
C ARG A 63 -8.10 7.92 -6.66
N GLU A 64 -7.89 6.91 -7.51
CA GLU A 64 -8.79 6.70 -8.65
C GLU A 64 -10.16 6.15 -8.22
N LEU A 65 -10.23 5.41 -7.12
CA LEU A 65 -11.48 4.86 -6.59
C LEU A 65 -12.36 5.92 -5.89
N TYR A 66 -11.76 6.80 -5.09
CA TYR A 66 -12.45 7.75 -4.19
C TYR A 66 -12.13 9.23 -4.47
N GLY A 67 -11.31 9.52 -5.48
CA GLY A 67 -10.88 10.87 -5.82
C GLY A 67 -9.87 11.47 -4.83
N ALA A 68 -9.74 12.80 -4.87
CA ALA A 68 -8.80 13.55 -4.02
C ALA A 68 -9.15 13.49 -2.53
N GLY A 69 -10.39 13.11 -2.17
CA GLY A 69 -10.81 12.92 -0.78
C GLY A 69 -10.01 11.84 -0.05
N ALA A 70 -9.49 10.84 -0.77
CA ALA A 70 -8.62 9.81 -0.21
C ALA A 70 -7.24 10.34 0.26
N GLU A 71 -6.78 11.50 -0.22
CA GLU A 71 -5.48 12.05 0.20
C GLU A 71 -5.54 12.69 1.61
N ARG A 72 -6.75 12.94 2.12
CA ARG A 72 -6.95 13.45 3.48
C ARG A 72 -6.81 12.31 4.48
N LEU A 73 -5.60 12.17 5.00
CA LEU A 73 -5.23 11.18 6.01
C LEU A 73 -5.20 11.81 7.40
N ARG A 74 -5.73 11.09 8.39
CA ARG A 74 -5.65 11.39 9.82
C ARG A 74 -4.89 10.26 10.50
N MET A 75 -4.05 10.61 11.45
CA MET A 75 -3.37 9.60 12.28
C MET A 75 -4.17 9.47 13.58
N GLU A 76 -4.59 8.24 13.87
CA GLU A 76 -5.34 7.90 15.07
C GLU A 76 -4.58 6.81 15.82
N ASN A 77 -4.40 7.00 17.12
CA ASN A 77 -3.84 5.98 18.00
C ASN A 77 -5.01 5.20 18.60
N THR A 78 -5.22 3.98 18.15
CA THR A 78 -6.27 3.11 18.67
C THR A 78 -5.67 2.13 19.67
N SER A 79 -6.22 2.11 20.88
CA SER A 79 -5.84 1.15 21.90
C SER A 79 -6.73 -0.09 21.82
N PHE A 80 -6.12 -1.26 21.68
CA PHE A 80 -6.79 -2.56 21.73
C PHE A 80 -6.53 -3.22 23.08
N THR A 81 -7.57 -3.79 23.68
CA THR A 81 -7.44 -4.56 24.92
C THR A 81 -7.25 -6.03 24.58
N THR A 82 -6.14 -6.61 25.03
CA THR A 82 -5.86 -8.03 24.82
C THR A 82 -6.68 -8.91 25.80
N PRO A 83 -6.82 -10.21 25.53
CA PRO A 83 -7.45 -11.15 26.46
C PRO A 83 -6.76 -11.20 27.84
N SER A 84 -5.49 -10.79 27.91
CA SER A 84 -4.69 -10.70 29.14
C SER A 84 -4.81 -9.33 29.82
N ASN A 85 -5.80 -8.51 29.46
CA ASN A 85 -6.05 -7.17 29.99
C ASN A 85 -4.91 -6.15 29.79
N LYS A 86 -3.94 -6.46 28.92
CA LYS A 86 -2.89 -5.54 28.50
C LYS A 86 -3.41 -4.67 27.35
N LYS A 87 -3.23 -3.36 27.46
CA LYS A 87 -3.52 -2.41 26.38
C LYS A 87 -2.37 -2.38 25.38
N VAL A 88 -2.69 -2.52 24.10
CA VAL A 88 -1.76 -2.40 22.99
C VAL A 88 -2.21 -1.22 22.15
N GLU A 89 -1.33 -0.24 22.00
CA GLU A 89 -1.57 0.90 21.14
C GLU A 89 -1.03 0.60 19.75
N LEU A 90 -1.84 0.89 18.73
CA LEU A 90 -1.42 0.80 17.34
C LEU A 90 -1.83 2.08 16.61
N MET A 91 -0.86 2.61 15.87
CA MET A 91 -1.08 3.75 15.00
C MET A 91 -1.80 3.31 13.73
N ILE A 92 -2.92 3.96 13.46
CA ILE A 92 -3.72 3.76 12.27
C ILE A 92 -3.71 5.05 11.48
N VAL A 93 -3.57 4.93 10.17
CA VAL A 93 -3.79 6.04 9.26
C VAL A 93 -5.19 5.89 8.67
N SER A 94 -6.13 6.70 9.16
CA SER A 94 -7.53 6.67 8.74
C SER A 94 -7.80 7.76 7.69
N SER A 95 -8.66 7.47 6.74
CA SER A 95 -9.31 8.45 5.87
C SER A 95 -10.81 8.22 5.93
N ASN A 96 -11.59 9.11 5.32
CA ASN A 96 -13.04 8.94 5.24
C ASN A 96 -13.40 7.60 4.55
N TYR A 97 -12.64 7.21 3.53
CA TYR A 97 -12.96 6.07 2.64
C TYR A 97 -12.09 4.83 2.84
N HIS A 98 -10.94 4.96 3.50
CA HIS A 98 -10.03 3.84 3.70
C HIS A 98 -9.27 3.92 5.01
N LEU A 99 -8.67 2.80 5.41
CA LEU A 99 -7.89 2.69 6.62
C LEU A 99 -6.60 1.93 6.30
N GLU A 100 -5.44 2.52 6.59
CA GLU A 100 -4.13 1.88 6.48
C GLU A 100 -3.63 1.50 7.87
N VAL A 101 -3.25 0.23 8.02
CA VAL A 101 -2.76 -0.32 9.27
C VAL A 101 -1.60 -1.29 9.02
N ASN A 102 -0.62 -1.23 9.92
CA ASN A 102 0.48 -2.19 9.97
C ASN A 102 0.33 -3.14 11.17
N PRO A 103 -0.38 -4.27 11.02
CA PRO A 103 -0.66 -5.17 12.13
C PRO A 103 0.58 -5.89 12.67
N SER A 104 1.71 -5.88 11.93
CA SER A 104 2.95 -6.53 12.39
C SER A 104 3.58 -5.85 13.61
N ASP A 105 3.26 -4.58 13.85
CA ASP A 105 3.88 -3.79 14.92
C ASP A 105 3.40 -4.25 16.32
N VAL A 106 2.31 -5.02 16.36
CA VAL A 106 1.69 -5.56 17.58
C VAL A 106 2.21 -6.96 17.95
N GLY A 107 3.00 -7.58 17.08
CA GLY A 107 3.60 -8.89 17.32
C GLY A 107 2.54 -9.99 17.54
N ILE A 108 2.53 -10.60 18.73
CA ILE A 108 1.72 -11.80 19.05
C ILE A 108 0.22 -11.49 19.11
N TYR A 109 -0.17 -10.22 19.33
CA TYR A 109 -1.58 -9.84 19.43
C TYR A 109 -2.19 -9.44 18.08
N ASP A 110 -1.48 -9.66 16.97
CA ASP A 110 -1.91 -9.37 15.59
C ASP A 110 -3.30 -9.94 15.27
N ARG A 111 -3.60 -11.16 15.74
CA ARG A 111 -4.92 -11.79 15.57
C ARG A 111 -6.07 -10.97 16.16
N VAL A 112 -5.92 -10.48 17.39
CA VAL A 112 -6.98 -9.75 18.10
C VAL A 112 -7.20 -8.40 17.44
N VAL A 113 -6.10 -7.71 17.11
CA VAL A 113 -6.15 -6.41 16.45
C VAL A 113 -6.85 -6.49 15.09
N ILE A 114 -6.52 -7.48 14.24
CA ILE A 114 -7.20 -7.63 12.94
C ILE A 114 -8.70 -7.85 13.09
N GLN A 115 -9.11 -8.69 14.05
CA GLN A 115 -10.53 -9.00 14.26
C GLN A 115 -11.31 -7.77 14.72
N ASP A 116 -10.77 -7.01 15.67
CA ASP A 116 -11.45 -5.86 16.24
C ASP A 116 -11.46 -4.66 15.28
N LEU A 117 -10.36 -4.45 14.55
CA LEU A 117 -10.27 -3.45 13.49
C LEU A 117 -11.33 -3.68 12.42
N LEU A 118 -11.40 -4.89 11.86
CA LEU A 118 -12.34 -5.19 10.79
C LEU A 118 -13.79 -5.14 11.28
N LYS A 119 -14.04 -5.51 12.54
CA LYS A 119 -15.35 -5.35 13.16
C LYS A 119 -15.75 -3.88 13.29
N THR A 120 -14.84 -3.02 13.75
CA THR A 120 -15.08 -1.58 13.89
C THR A 120 -15.35 -0.92 12.54
N VAL A 121 -14.55 -1.28 11.53
CA VAL A 121 -14.74 -0.78 10.15
C VAL A 121 -16.06 -1.25 9.56
N ALA A 122 -16.44 -2.51 9.79
CA ALA A 122 -17.71 -3.04 9.30
C ALA A 122 -18.94 -2.42 9.98
N GLN A 123 -18.81 -1.95 11.23
CA GLN A 123 -19.88 -1.28 11.97
C GLN A 123 -20.01 0.21 11.61
N THR A 124 -18.92 0.82 11.15
CA THR A 124 -18.91 2.22 10.71
C THR A 124 -19.49 2.30 9.29
N HIS A 125 -20.80 2.15 9.18
CA HIS A 125 -21.52 2.39 7.92
C HIS A 125 -21.44 3.88 7.59
N GLN A 126 -21.01 4.24 6.38
CA GLN A 126 -21.06 5.64 5.96
C GLN A 126 -22.52 6.08 5.84
N LEU A 127 -22.82 7.22 6.45
CA LEU A 127 -24.12 7.93 6.40
C LEU A 127 -24.11 9.02 5.31
N ASP A 128 -23.24 8.92 4.30
CA ASP A 128 -23.15 9.95 3.26
C ASP A 128 -24.15 9.70 2.13
N ALA A 129 -25.13 10.61 2.02
CA ALA A 129 -26.16 10.69 0.98
C ALA A 129 -25.62 10.99 -0.44
N SER A 130 -24.31 10.85 -0.67
CA SER A 130 -23.62 11.14 -1.94
C SER A 130 -22.91 9.91 -2.52
N GLY A 131 -23.59 8.76 -2.48
CA GLY A 131 -23.63 7.75 -3.55
C GLY A 131 -22.38 7.40 -4.37
N GLN A 132 -21.18 7.33 -3.80
CA GLN A 132 -20.01 6.90 -4.61
C GLN A 132 -19.65 5.42 -4.46
N ARG A 133 -19.61 4.82 -3.26
CA ARG A 133 -19.39 3.35 -3.08
C ARG A 133 -19.90 2.86 -1.72
N GLU A 134 -20.51 1.68 -1.66
CA GLU A 134 -21.06 1.08 -0.43
C GLU A 134 -20.01 0.38 0.47
N PHE A 135 -18.72 0.40 0.10
CA PHE A 135 -17.67 -0.31 0.85
C PHE A 135 -16.49 0.58 1.23
N LYS A 136 -15.91 0.29 2.40
CA LYS A 136 -14.66 0.89 2.91
C LYS A 136 -13.47 0.00 2.58
N VAL A 137 -12.34 0.60 2.19
CA VAL A 137 -11.12 -0.16 1.89
C VAL A 137 -10.19 -0.24 3.11
N VAL A 138 -9.73 -1.43 3.46
CA VAL A 138 -8.73 -1.64 4.50
C VAL A 138 -7.42 -2.09 3.86
N VAL A 139 -6.37 -1.29 4.03
CA VAL A 139 -5.01 -1.57 3.55
C VAL A 139 -4.20 -2.15 4.70
N LEU A 140 -3.82 -3.42 4.57
CA LEU A 140 -2.92 -4.09 5.52
C LEU A 140 -1.52 -4.14 4.94
N THR A 141 -0.59 -3.42 5.57
CA THR A 141 0.83 -3.49 5.19
C THR A 141 1.51 -4.69 5.82
N SER A 142 2.54 -5.20 5.17
CA SER A 142 3.39 -6.29 5.71
C SER A 142 2.59 -7.55 6.11
N ALA A 143 1.60 -7.92 5.31
CA ALA A 143 0.77 -9.11 5.54
C ALA A 143 1.58 -10.43 5.57
N ASP A 144 2.79 -10.42 5.02
CA ASP A 144 3.75 -11.54 5.05
C ASP A 144 4.39 -11.77 6.43
N ARG A 145 4.31 -10.80 7.33
CA ARG A 145 4.82 -10.89 8.71
C ARG A 145 3.77 -11.34 9.72
N LEU A 146 2.51 -11.46 9.29
CA LEU A 146 1.42 -11.92 10.15
C LEU A 146 1.59 -13.38 10.56
N SER A 147 1.23 -13.69 11.80
CA SER A 147 1.13 -15.06 12.30
C SER A 147 0.11 -15.86 11.47
N LYS A 148 0.30 -17.18 11.38
CA LYS A 148 -0.63 -18.05 10.65
C LYS A 148 -2.05 -17.96 11.24
N ASP A 149 -2.15 -17.84 12.56
CA ASP A 149 -3.44 -17.67 13.25
C ASP A 149 -4.13 -16.35 12.91
N ALA A 150 -3.37 -15.25 12.82
CA ALA A 150 -3.89 -13.97 12.37
C ALA A 150 -4.34 -14.02 10.91
N GLN A 151 -3.61 -14.72 10.04
CA GLN A 151 -4.02 -14.93 8.65
C GLN A 151 -5.31 -15.78 8.56
N HIS A 152 -5.46 -16.82 9.37
CA HIS A 152 -6.71 -17.58 9.45
C HIS A 152 -7.88 -16.77 10.02
N ALA A 153 -7.62 -15.87 10.98
CA ALA A 153 -8.61 -14.91 11.47
C ALA A 153 -9.03 -13.93 10.38
N LEU A 154 -8.06 -13.36 9.66
CA LEU A 154 -8.26 -12.44 8.54
C LEU A 154 -9.13 -13.06 7.44
N ARG A 155 -8.85 -14.32 7.07
CA ARG A 155 -9.66 -15.08 6.11
C ARG A 155 -11.14 -15.14 6.54
N ARG A 156 -11.40 -15.49 7.81
CA ARG A 156 -12.77 -15.60 8.33
C ARG A 156 -13.50 -14.26 8.34
N THR A 157 -12.83 -13.19 8.74
CA THR A 157 -13.41 -11.84 8.75
C THR A 157 -13.63 -11.30 7.34
N MET A 158 -12.75 -11.64 6.40
CA MET A 158 -12.88 -11.25 5.00
C MET A 158 -14.13 -11.86 4.36
N GLU A 159 -14.43 -13.14 4.63
CA GLU A 159 -15.67 -13.79 4.16
C GLU A 159 -16.91 -13.18 4.84
N LYS A 160 -16.84 -12.91 6.14
CA LYS A 160 -17.97 -12.37 6.91
C LYS A 160 -18.38 -10.94 6.51
N TYR A 161 -17.41 -10.10 6.16
CA TYR A 161 -17.62 -8.67 5.92
C TYR A 161 -17.34 -8.25 4.46
N MET A 162 -17.42 -9.18 3.51
CA MET A 162 -17.14 -8.92 2.09
C MET A 162 -18.00 -7.80 1.47
N ALA A 163 -19.25 -7.67 1.93
CA ALA A 163 -20.18 -6.66 1.42
C ALA A 163 -19.80 -5.22 1.84
N THR A 164 -19.33 -5.04 3.09
CA THR A 164 -19.07 -3.71 3.66
C THR A 164 -17.60 -3.30 3.58
N CYS A 165 -16.69 -4.27 3.51
CA CYS A 165 -15.25 -4.04 3.60
C CYS A 165 -14.50 -4.74 2.46
N ARG A 166 -13.66 -3.99 1.74
CA ARG A 166 -12.72 -4.56 0.77
C ARG A 166 -11.28 -4.45 1.29
N LEU A 167 -10.53 -5.55 1.20
CA LEU A 167 -9.15 -5.61 1.68
C LEU A 167 -8.12 -5.46 0.55
N ILE A 168 -7.06 -4.69 0.82
CA ILE A 168 -5.85 -4.62 0.01
C ILE A 168 -4.67 -5.04 0.88
N LEU A 169 -4.07 -6.18 0.55
CA LEU A 169 -2.95 -6.75 1.29
C LEU A 169 -1.64 -6.43 0.57
N ILE A 170 -0.65 -5.92 1.30
CA ILE A 170 0.69 -5.68 0.78
C ILE A 170 1.66 -6.67 1.43
N ALA A 171 2.33 -7.47 0.61
CA ALA A 171 3.33 -8.46 1.06
C ALA A 171 4.65 -8.30 0.30
N ASN A 172 5.76 -8.83 0.83
CA ASN A 172 7.00 -8.95 0.05
C ASN A 172 7.00 -10.24 -0.77
N SER A 173 6.61 -11.35 -0.16
CA SER A 173 6.49 -12.63 -0.84
C SER A 173 5.08 -13.19 -0.71
N ALA A 174 4.51 -13.65 -1.83
CA ALA A 174 3.24 -14.36 -1.86
C ALA A 174 3.32 -15.77 -1.23
N SER A 175 4.53 -16.31 -1.02
CA SER A 175 4.71 -17.64 -0.39
C SER A 175 4.45 -17.64 1.11
N ARG A 176 4.63 -16.49 1.78
CA ARG A 176 4.40 -16.35 3.23
C ARG A 176 2.92 -16.13 3.58
N VAL A 177 2.10 -15.86 2.57
CA VAL A 177 0.64 -15.72 2.71
C VAL A 177 0.00 -17.09 2.49
N ILE A 178 -0.88 -17.49 3.41
CA ILE A 178 -1.58 -18.77 3.34
C ILE A 178 -2.42 -18.87 2.04
N ALA A 179 -2.46 -20.07 1.46
CA ALA A 179 -3.21 -20.33 0.22
C ALA A 179 -4.69 -19.89 0.27
N PRO A 180 -5.43 -20.04 1.39
CA PRO A 180 -6.82 -19.57 1.49
C PRO A 180 -7.02 -18.07 1.29
N ILE A 181 -6.06 -17.22 1.67
CA ILE A 181 -6.13 -15.78 1.39
C ILE A 181 -5.81 -15.55 -0.08
N ARG A 182 -4.75 -16.18 -0.59
CA ARG A 182 -4.31 -16.02 -1.98
C ARG A 182 -5.36 -16.43 -3.00
N SER A 183 -6.17 -17.45 -2.72
CA SER A 183 -7.25 -17.89 -3.62
C SER A 183 -8.44 -16.93 -3.69
N ARG A 184 -8.59 -16.04 -2.70
CA ARG A 184 -9.71 -15.08 -2.58
C ARG A 184 -9.31 -13.66 -2.95
N CYS A 185 -8.02 -13.42 -3.19
CA CYS A 185 -7.50 -12.12 -3.57
C CYS A 185 -6.99 -12.18 -5.01
N LEU A 186 -7.25 -11.13 -5.77
CA LEU A 186 -6.57 -10.90 -7.03
C LEU A 186 -5.10 -10.58 -6.74
N GLY A 187 -4.23 -11.54 -7.08
CA GLY A 187 -2.79 -11.42 -6.87
C GLY A 187 -2.13 -10.55 -7.94
N ILE A 188 -1.55 -9.43 -7.53
CA ILE A 188 -0.83 -8.50 -8.41
C ILE A 188 0.65 -8.51 -8.03
N ARG A 189 1.47 -9.10 -8.91
CA ARG A 189 2.93 -9.11 -8.75
C ARG A 189 3.51 -7.79 -9.24
N VAL A 190 4.20 -7.07 -8.37
CA VAL A 190 4.96 -5.87 -8.71
C VAL A 190 6.45 -6.21 -8.71
N PRO A 191 7.09 -6.38 -9.89
CA PRO A 191 8.52 -6.65 -9.97
C PRO A 191 9.35 -5.49 -9.42
N ALA A 192 10.62 -5.73 -9.09
CA ALA A 192 11.55 -4.64 -8.90
C ALA A 192 11.79 -3.92 -10.24
N PRO A 193 11.93 -2.58 -10.23
CA PRO A 193 12.32 -1.83 -11.42
C PRO A 193 13.71 -2.24 -11.91
N THR A 194 13.96 -2.07 -13.20
CA THR A 194 15.29 -2.33 -13.79
C THR A 194 16.29 -1.26 -13.33
N PRO A 195 17.60 -1.57 -13.30
CA PRO A 195 18.60 -0.56 -12.96
C PRO A 195 18.55 0.67 -13.87
N GLU A 196 18.22 0.50 -15.15
CA GLU A 196 18.03 1.58 -16.12
C GLU A 196 16.82 2.48 -15.77
N GLU A 197 15.70 1.88 -15.38
CA GLU A 197 14.52 2.62 -14.91
C GLU A 197 14.86 3.42 -13.64
N ILE A 198 15.60 2.82 -12.71
CA ILE A 198 16.05 3.50 -11.48
C ILE A 198 16.96 4.68 -11.83
N ALA A 199 17.96 4.48 -12.69
CA ALA A 199 18.89 5.53 -13.11
C ALA A 199 18.15 6.71 -13.77
N THR A 200 17.15 6.42 -14.60
CA THR A 200 16.30 7.44 -15.23
C THR A 200 15.52 8.25 -14.19
N ILE A 201 14.93 7.59 -13.19
CA ILE A 201 14.15 8.26 -12.13
C ILE A 201 15.07 9.10 -11.24
N VAL A 202 16.21 8.57 -10.84
CA VAL A 202 17.22 9.28 -10.03
C VAL A 202 17.69 10.54 -10.75
N THR A 203 17.97 10.44 -12.06
CA THR A 203 18.36 11.60 -12.89
C THR A 203 17.22 12.62 -13.02
N ALA A 204 15.97 12.16 -13.19
CA ALA A 204 14.81 13.04 -13.27
C ALA A 204 14.54 13.78 -11.94
N VAL A 205 14.69 13.10 -10.80
CA VAL A 205 14.58 13.70 -9.46
C VAL A 205 15.74 14.68 -9.23
N GLY A 206 16.97 14.32 -9.60
CA GLY A 206 18.13 15.21 -9.55
C GLY A 206 17.91 16.51 -10.31
N LYS A 207 17.44 16.43 -11.56
CA LYS A 207 17.09 17.62 -12.37
C LYS A 207 16.03 18.50 -11.70
N LYS A 208 14.98 17.90 -11.11
CA LYS A 208 13.93 18.65 -10.40
C LYS A 208 14.42 19.33 -9.12
N GLU A 209 15.48 18.80 -8.51
CA GLU A 209 16.14 19.38 -7.33
C GLU A 209 17.30 20.31 -7.71
N GLY A 210 17.55 20.54 -9.00
CA GLY A 210 18.63 21.40 -9.50
C GLY A 210 20.02 20.76 -9.48
N ILE A 211 20.13 19.44 -9.35
CA ILE A 211 21.38 18.69 -9.25
C ILE A 211 21.67 18.03 -10.61
N SER A 212 22.87 18.29 -11.13
CA SER A 212 23.39 17.53 -12.28
C SER A 212 23.94 16.20 -11.78
N VAL A 213 23.14 15.14 -11.91
CA VAL A 213 23.57 13.78 -11.56
C VAL A 213 24.23 13.18 -12.79
N PRO A 214 25.54 12.88 -12.78
CA PRO A 214 26.19 12.22 -13.90
C PRO A 214 25.64 10.79 -14.06
N PRO A 215 25.55 10.28 -15.31
CA PRO A 215 24.96 8.97 -15.58
C PRO A 215 25.72 7.82 -14.88
N GLU A 216 27.03 7.96 -14.70
CA GLU A 216 27.85 7.00 -13.95
C GLU A 216 27.42 6.90 -12.49
N LEU A 217 27.13 8.04 -11.83
CA LEU A 217 26.65 8.05 -10.46
C LEU A 217 25.26 7.43 -10.36
N ALA A 218 24.38 7.70 -11.33
CA ALA A 218 23.05 7.10 -11.38
C ALA A 218 23.11 5.57 -11.51
N ASN A 219 24.02 5.05 -12.35
CA ASN A 219 24.24 3.61 -12.50
C ASN A 219 24.83 2.98 -11.23
N ARG A 220 25.84 3.60 -10.62
CA ARG A 220 26.39 3.14 -9.33
C ARG A 220 25.33 3.11 -8.23
N LEU A 221 24.50 4.15 -8.13
CA LEU A 221 23.40 4.18 -7.17
C LEU A 221 22.37 3.07 -7.45
N ALA A 222 22.06 2.79 -8.71
CA ALA A 222 21.15 1.71 -9.08
C ALA A 222 21.69 0.33 -8.70
N GLU A 223 22.99 0.09 -8.89
CA GLU A 223 23.69 -1.14 -8.48
C GLU A 223 23.73 -1.27 -6.95
N MET A 224 24.20 -0.25 -6.23
CA MET A 224 24.27 -0.24 -4.77
C MET A 224 22.90 -0.43 -4.11
N SER A 225 21.84 0.03 -4.78
CA SER A 225 20.49 -0.05 -4.23
C SER A 225 19.84 -1.43 -4.36
N ASN A 226 20.50 -2.42 -4.98
CA ASN A 226 19.95 -3.77 -5.16
C ASN A 226 18.50 -3.77 -5.69
N ARG A 227 18.24 -2.93 -6.70
CA ARG A 227 16.90 -2.70 -7.31
C ARG A 227 15.82 -2.17 -6.36
N ASN A 228 16.20 -1.50 -5.27
CA ASN A 228 15.30 -0.80 -4.37
C ASN A 228 15.28 0.70 -4.67
N LEU A 229 14.22 1.18 -5.32
CA LEU A 229 14.09 2.59 -5.71
C LEU A 229 14.08 3.54 -4.50
N ARG A 230 13.47 3.13 -3.39
CA ARG A 230 13.45 3.93 -2.16
C ARG A 230 14.86 4.14 -1.63
N LEU A 231 15.68 3.09 -1.62
CA LEU A 231 17.07 3.19 -1.20
C LEU A 231 17.87 4.09 -2.14
N ALA A 232 17.70 3.95 -3.46
CA ALA A 232 18.38 4.78 -4.45
C ALA A 232 18.13 6.28 -4.25
N LEU A 233 16.87 6.66 -4.02
CA LEU A 233 16.48 8.06 -3.78
C LEU A 233 16.99 8.58 -2.42
N LEU A 234 17.00 7.74 -1.39
CA LEU A 234 17.58 8.12 -0.08
C LEU A 234 19.09 8.29 -0.15
N SER A 235 19.79 7.41 -0.87
CA SER A 235 21.23 7.52 -1.08
C SER A 235 21.58 8.78 -1.87
N LEU A 236 20.80 9.13 -2.89
CA LEU A 236 20.96 10.40 -3.62
C LEU A 236 20.74 11.60 -2.70
N GLN A 237 19.71 11.55 -1.85
CA GLN A 237 19.44 12.63 -0.89
C GLN A 237 20.57 12.75 0.14
N ALA A 238 21.11 11.64 0.64
CA ALA A 238 22.21 11.62 1.58
C ALA A 238 23.51 12.19 0.97
N ALA A 239 23.80 11.86 -0.29
CA ALA A 239 24.96 12.39 -1.00
C ALA A 239 24.92 13.93 -1.15
N ARG A 240 23.73 14.53 -1.23
CA ARG A 240 23.57 15.99 -1.24
C ARG A 240 23.83 16.62 0.13
N VAL A 241 23.39 15.98 1.21
CA VAL A 241 23.51 16.56 2.58
C VAL A 241 24.96 16.63 3.06
N GLN A 242 25.86 15.84 2.46
CA GLN A 242 27.29 15.82 2.79
C GLN A 242 28.12 16.86 2.02
N GLN A 243 27.54 17.57 1.06
CA GLN A 243 28.15 18.71 0.35
C GLN A 243 27.71 20.03 0.97
#